data_AF-A0A7X0I903-F1
#
_entry.id   AF-A0A7X0I903-F1
#
_cell.length_a   1.000
_cell.length_b   1.000
_cell.length_c   1.000
_cell.angle_alpha   90.00
_cell.angle_beta   90.00
_cell.angle_gamma   90.00
#
_symmetry.space_group_name_H-M   'P 1'
#
loop_
_entity.id
_entity.type
_entity.pdbx_description
1 polymer ?
#
loop_
_entity_poly.entity_id
_entity_poly.type
_entity_poly.pdbx_seq_one_letter_code
_entity_poly.pdbx_strand_id
1 'polypeptide(L)' 'MNPKKIDLSLTIAEVNQILDALGALPYAQVYELVGTIQQQAQSQLGLASVPEERHG' A
#
# COMPACT_ATOMS: atom_id res chain seq x y z
N MET A 1 15.64 -17.96 -4.16
CA MET A 1 15.12 -17.15 -5.29
C MET A 1 14.84 -15.75 -4.77
N ASN A 2 15.35 -14.70 -5.40
CA ASN A 2 14.93 -13.33 -5.07
C ASN A 2 13.47 -13.13 -5.51
N PRO A 3 12.59 -12.58 -4.66
CA PRO A 3 11.23 -12.28 -5.07
C PRO A 3 11.24 -11.17 -6.14
N LYS A 4 10.53 -11.40 -7.24
CA LYS A 4 10.31 -10.36 -8.27
C LYS A 4 9.23 -9.40 -7.75
N LYS A 5 9.52 -8.09 -7.76
CA LYS A 5 8.58 -7.03 -7.38
C LYS A 5 7.96 -6.42 -8.63
N ILE A 6 6.71 -5.97 -8.50
CA ILE A 6 5.99 -5.18 -9.50
C ILE A 6 5.35 -3.98 -8.80
N ASP A 7 5.28 -2.85 -9.48
CA ASP A 7 4.59 -1.63 -9.03
C ASP A 7 3.27 -1.49 -9.78
N LEU A 8 2.19 -1.26 -9.04
CA LEU A 8 0.83 -1.06 -9.57
C LEU A 8 0.31 0.30 -9.11
N SER A 9 -0.12 1.12 -10.07
CA SER A 9 -0.80 2.39 -9.81
C SER A 9 -2.30 2.18 -9.86
N LEU A 10 -2.98 2.38 -8.74
CA LEU A 10 -4.40 2.17 -8.56
C LEU A 10 -5.02 3.40 -7.88
N THR A 11 -6.30 3.64 -8.13
CA THR A 11 -7.06 4.64 -7.38
C THR A 11 -7.37 4.13 -5.96
N ILE A 12 -7.68 5.04 -5.04
CA ILE A 12 -8.08 4.69 -3.66
C ILE A 12 -9.31 3.77 -3.66
N ALA A 13 -10.25 3.99 -4.59
CA ALA A 13 -11.45 3.16 -4.72
C ALA A 13 -11.10 1.70 -5.07
N GLU A 14 -10.18 1.50 -6.03
CA GLU A 14 -9.70 0.17 -6.43
C GLU A 14 -8.94 -0.52 -5.30
N VAL A 15 -8.12 0.22 -4.53
CA VAL A 15 -7.43 -0.31 -3.34
C VAL A 15 -8.43 -0.79 -2.30
N ASN A 16 -9.45 0.00 -1.98
CA ASN A 16 -10.48 -0.39 -1.01
C ASN A 16 -11.24 -1.64 -1.48
N GLN A 17 -11.56 -1.75 -2.77
CA GLN A 17 -12.23 -2.92 -3.33
C GLN A 17 -11.36 -4.18 -3.23
N ILE A 18 -10.05 -4.07 -3.46
CA ILE A 18 -9.11 -5.18 -3.27
C ILE A 18 -9.06 -5.56 -1.79
N LEU A 19 -8.92 -4.60 -0.88
CA LEU A 19 -8.87 -4.86 0.57
C LEU A 19 -10.14 -5.55 1.09
N ASP A 20 -11.32 -5.15 0.60
CA ASP A 20 -12.61 -5.79 0.92
C ASP A 20 -12.65 -7.25 0.43
N ALA A 21 -12.26 -7.49 -0.83
CA ALA A 21 -12.18 -8.83 -1.40
C ALA A 21 -11.16 -9.72 -0.66
N LEU A 22 -10.02 -9.16 -0.23
CA LEU A 22 -9.04 -9.85 0.60
C LEU A 22 -9.60 -10.16 1.99
N GLY A 23 -10.40 -9.28 2.59
CA GLY A 23 -11.07 -9.52 3.87
C GLY A 23 -12.01 -10.72 3.88
N ALA A 24 -12.49 -11.17 2.70
CA ALA A 24 -13.32 -12.37 2.55
C ALA A 24 -12.50 -13.69 2.53
N LEU A 25 -11.17 -13.63 2.45
CA LEU A 25 -10.29 -14.79 2.46
C LEU A 25 -9.86 -15.17 3.90
N PRO A 26 -9.40 -16.41 4.15
CA PRO A 26 -8.92 -16.81 5.47
C PRO A 26 -7.80 -15.88 5.95
N TYR A 27 -7.94 -15.31 7.15
CA TYR A 27 -7.03 -14.29 7.72
C TYR A 27 -5.54 -14.59 7.51
N ALA A 28 -5.13 -15.85 7.69
CA ALA A 28 -3.74 -16.29 7.53
C ALA A 28 -3.18 -16.10 6.10
N GLN A 29 -4.02 -16.09 5.07
CA GLN A 29 -3.62 -15.92 3.67
C GLN A 29 -3.52 -14.46 3.24
N VAL A 30 -4.12 -13.55 4.02
CA VAL A 30 -4.30 -12.15 3.61
C VAL A 30 -3.62 -11.14 4.52
N TYR A 31 -3.27 -11.52 5.75
CA TYR A 31 -2.58 -10.65 6.71
C TYR A 31 -1.32 -9.99 6.13
N GLU A 32 -0.40 -10.79 5.56
CA GLU A 32 0.85 -10.29 4.99
C GLU A 32 0.61 -9.42 3.74
N LEU A 33 -0.40 -9.77 2.94
CA LEU A 33 -0.73 -9.07 1.70
C LEU A 33 -1.34 -7.69 1.99
N VAL A 34 -2.25 -7.60 2.96
CA VAL A 34 -2.86 -6.34 3.39
C VAL A 34 -1.80 -5.39 3.96
N GLY A 35 -0.88 -5.88 4.80
CA GLY A 35 0.23 -5.08 5.31
C GLY A 35 1.13 -4.54 4.20
N THR A 36 1.43 -5.38 3.21
CA THR A 36 2.24 -5.00 2.04
C THR A 36 1.56 -3.94 1.16
N ILE A 37 0.23 -4.02 0.99
CA ILE A 37 -0.55 -3.03 0.24
C ILE A 37 -0.62 -1.70 1.00
N GLN A 38 -0.84 -1.72 2.32
CA GLN A 38 -0.86 -0.51 3.14
C GLN A 38 0.48 0.23 3.11
N GLN A 39 1.60 -0.49 3.22
CA GLN A 39 2.95 0.10 3.15
C GLN A 39 3.20 0.81 1.81
N GLN A 40 2.76 0.20 0.70
CA GLN A 40 2.88 0.81 -0.63
C GLN A 40 1.97 2.02 -0.78
N ALA A 41 0.72 1.94 -0.31
CA ALA A 41 -0.21 3.07 -0.33
C ALA A 41 0.33 4.27 0.47
N GLN A 42 0.88 4.04 1.67
CA GLN A 42 1.51 5.10 2.47
C GLN A 42 2.70 5.76 1.76
N SER A 43 3.51 4.95 1.05
CA SER A 43 4.66 5.45 0.28
C SER A 43 4.24 6.27 -0.94
N GLN A 44 3.13 5.90 -1.59
CA GLN A 44 2.57 6.62 -2.74
C GLN A 44 1.82 7.89 -2.34
N LEU A 45 1.21 7.92 -1.15
CA LEU A 45 0.49 9.10 -0.63
C LEU A 45 1.43 10.19 -0.07
N GLY A 46 2.75 9.98 -0.10
CA GLY A 46 3.71 11.02 0.28
C GLY A 46 3.64 11.43 1.75
N LEU A 47 3.17 10.56 2.66
CA LEU A 47 3.31 10.77 4.11
C LEU A 47 4.77 10.67 4.59
N ALA A 48 5.72 10.48 3.67
CA ALA A 48 7.11 10.85 3.88
C ALA A 48 7.20 12.38 3.93
N SER A 49 7.15 12.90 5.16
CA SER A 49 7.61 14.20 5.63
C SER A 49 8.04 15.16 4.52
N VAL A 50 7.19 16.14 4.22
CA VAL A 50 7.65 17.38 3.61
C VAL A 50 8.66 17.99 4.58
N PRO A 51 9.96 18.14 4.25
CA PRO A 51 10.75 19.13 4.95
C PRO A 51 10.23 20.49 4.47
N GLU A 52 9.31 21.08 5.24
CA GLU A 52 9.44 22.52 5.55
C GLU A 52 10.91 22.68 6.00
N GLU A 53 11.78 23.51 5.42
CA GLU A 53 11.62 24.92 5.18
C GLU A 53 12.56 25.37 4.02
N ARG A 54 12.02 26.09 3.03
CA ARG A 54 12.80 27.06 2.23
C ARG A 54 12.36 28.47 2.64
N HIS A 55 13.05 29.10 3.59
CA HIS A 55 13.26 30.56 3.54
C HIS A 55 14.22 31.04 4.63
N GLY A 56 15.28 31.74 4.22
CA GLY A 56 16.29 32.37 5.08
C GLY A 56 17.53 32.70 4.27
#